data_AF-A0A6M1SNT3-F1
#
_entry.id   AF-A0A6M1SNT3-F1
#
_cell.length_a   1.000
_cell.length_b   1.000
_cell.length_c   1.000
_cell.angle_alpha   90.00
_cell.angle_beta   90.00
_cell.angle_gamma   90.00
#
_symmetry.space_group_name_H-M   'P 1'
#
loop_
_entity.id
_entity.type
_entity.pdbx_description
1 polymer ?
#
loop_
_entity_poly.entity_id
_entity_poly.type
_entity_poly.pdbx_seq_one_letter_code
_entity_poly.pdbx_strand_id
1 'polypeptide(L)'
;FGDQGGAIGYLVGEAHKGLGYMFTMMNHARLNVGLEGVAISERAYQRARAYAIERVQGRTLTEGSRGIIGHPDVRRMLMDMKARVEAMRSLAYYAAGQMDRAHGHTDATVRQQSQAMVDLLIPVVKGWCTETAQQVVADGVQV
;
A
#
# COMPACT_ATOMS: atom_id res chain seq x y z
N PHE A 1 1.68 28.86 -13.11
CA PHE A 1 0.33 29.37 -12.81
C PHE A 1 0.50 30.53 -11.85
N GLY A 2 0.06 31.74 -12.21
CA GLY A 2 0.18 32.92 -11.34
C GLY A 2 0.96 34.11 -11.89
N ASP A 3 1.53 34.05 -13.10
CA ASP A 3 2.17 35.23 -13.67
C ASP A 3 1.14 36.16 -14.34
N GLN A 4 1.23 37.46 -14.03
CA GLN A 4 0.33 38.58 -14.40
C GLN A 4 -1.00 38.71 -13.62
N GLY A 5 -0.96 38.65 -12.28
CA GLY A 5 -2.11 39.00 -11.42
C GLY A 5 -2.30 38.12 -10.19
N GLY A 6 -1.47 37.08 -10.03
CA GLY A 6 -1.59 36.12 -8.94
C GLY A 6 -2.78 35.16 -9.11
N ALA A 7 -2.92 34.22 -8.18
CA ALA A 7 -4.08 33.33 -8.11
C ALA A 7 -5.07 33.86 -7.07
N ILE A 8 -6.36 33.90 -7.42
CA ILE A 8 -7.42 34.22 -6.46
C ILE A 8 -7.58 33.02 -5.52
N GLY A 9 -7.40 33.25 -4.21
CA GLY A 9 -7.63 32.26 -3.16
C GLY A 9 -8.78 32.69 -2.26
N TYR A 10 -9.54 31.71 -1.77
CA TYR A 10 -10.59 31.91 -0.78
C TYR A 10 -10.19 31.24 0.53
N LEU A 11 -10.46 31.90 1.65
CA LEU A 11 -10.21 31.33 2.97
C LEU A 11 -11.15 30.13 3.21
N VAL A 12 -10.57 28.99 3.60
CA VAL A 12 -11.32 27.81 4.02
C VAL A 12 -11.34 27.77 5.55
N GLY A 13 -12.53 27.90 6.13
CA GLY A 13 -12.70 27.95 7.59
C GLY A 13 -12.19 29.25 8.21
N GLU A 14 -11.53 29.13 9.37
CA GLU A 14 -11.04 30.28 10.13
C GLU A 14 -9.62 30.70 9.72
N ALA A 15 -9.36 32.01 9.85
CA ALA A 15 -8.03 32.58 9.62
C ALA A 15 -6.99 31.93 10.54
N HIS A 16 -5.80 31.65 10.01
CA HIS A 16 -4.68 31.04 10.74
C HIS A 16 -4.90 29.61 11.26
N LYS A 17 -5.97 28.90 10.84
CA LYS A 17 -6.24 27.50 11.20
C LYS A 17 -5.93 26.48 10.09
N GLY A 18 -5.34 26.92 8.98
CA GLY A 18 -5.13 26.10 7.77
C GLY A 18 -4.41 24.77 8.01
N LEU A 19 -3.39 24.74 8.88
CA LEU A 19 -2.65 23.50 9.16
C LEU A 19 -3.55 22.40 9.74
N GLY A 20 -4.43 22.74 10.69
CA GLY A 20 -5.37 21.79 11.28
C GLY A 20 -6.34 21.21 10.24
N TYR A 21 -6.85 22.07 9.35
CA TYR A 21 -7.71 21.65 8.24
C TYR A 21 -6.98 20.80 7.20
N MET A 22 -5.68 21.02 6.98
CA MET A 22 -4.89 20.14 6.12
C MET A 22 -4.73 18.75 6.75
N PHE A 23 -4.49 18.66 8.06
CA PHE A 23 -4.25 17.38 8.73
C PHE A 23 -5.45 16.44 8.71
N THR A 24 -6.69 16.96 8.72
CA THR A 24 -7.89 16.11 8.59
C THR A 24 -7.90 15.36 7.24
N MET A 25 -7.43 16.01 6.17
CA MET A 25 -7.32 15.39 4.84
C MET A 25 -6.07 14.51 4.70
N MET A 26 -5.01 14.77 5.47
CA MET A 26 -3.75 14.04 5.36
C MET A 26 -3.84 12.58 5.79
N ASN A 27 -4.68 12.22 6.75
CA ASN A 27 -4.82 10.82 7.14
C ASN A 27 -5.40 9.99 5.98
N HIS A 28 -6.44 10.49 5.31
CA HIS A 28 -6.96 9.86 4.08
C HIS A 28 -5.90 9.79 2.99
N ALA A 29 -5.19 10.90 2.72
CA ALA A 29 -4.16 10.93 1.68
C ALA A 29 -3.03 9.91 1.95
N ARG A 30 -2.57 9.78 3.20
CA ARG A 30 -1.52 8.82 3.60
C ARG A 30 -1.98 7.37 3.43
N LEU A 31 -3.21 7.07 3.84
CA LEU A 31 -3.79 5.74 3.65
C LEU A 31 -3.88 5.39 2.17
N ASN A 32 -4.36 6.32 1.34
CA ASN A 32 -4.52 6.13 -0.09
C ASN A 32 -3.18 5.89 -0.79
N VAL A 33 -2.15 6.70 -0.50
CA VAL A 33 -0.81 6.50 -1.07
C VAL A 33 -0.18 5.18 -0.61
N GLY A 34 -0.42 4.76 0.64
CA GLY A 34 -0.02 3.42 1.08
C GLY A 34 -0.73 2.30 0.30
N LEU A 35 -2.03 2.46 0.05
CA LEU A 35 -2.84 1.52 -0.73
C LEU A 35 -2.43 1.46 -2.21
N GLU A 36 -2.02 2.57 -2.81
CA GLU A 36 -1.42 2.61 -4.16
C GLU A 36 -0.16 1.72 -4.23
N GLY A 37 0.70 1.77 -3.20
CA GLY A 37 1.84 0.88 -3.06
C GLY A 37 1.45 -0.60 -3.04
N VAL A 38 0.38 -0.96 -2.33
CA VAL A 38 -0.16 -2.32 -2.31
C VAL A 38 -0.67 -2.75 -3.69
N ALA A 39 -1.40 -1.87 -4.38
CA ALA A 39 -1.98 -2.15 -5.68
C ALA A 39 -0.91 -2.40 -6.75
N ILE A 40 0.13 -1.57 -6.79
CA ILE A 40 1.26 -1.74 -7.72
C ILE A 40 2.00 -3.05 -7.43
N SER A 41 2.24 -3.36 -6.16
CA SER A 41 2.92 -4.60 -5.73
C SER A 41 2.15 -5.86 -6.11
N GLU A 42 0.82 -5.87 -5.89
CA GLU A 42 -0.04 -6.97 -6.34
C GLU A 42 0.03 -7.15 -7.86
N ARG A 43 0.01 -6.04 -8.61
CA ARG A 43 0.10 -6.13 -10.07
C ARG A 43 1.43 -6.71 -10.53
N ALA A 44 2.54 -6.31 -9.90
CA ALA A 44 3.87 -6.85 -10.17
C ALA A 44 3.92 -8.35 -9.88
N TYR A 45 3.43 -8.79 -8.72
CA TYR A 45 3.34 -10.20 -8.34
C TYR A 45 2.55 -11.04 -9.35
N GLN A 46 1.36 -10.58 -9.75
CA GLN A 46 0.54 -11.29 -10.73
C GLN A 46 1.26 -11.46 -12.07
N ARG A 47 1.95 -10.41 -12.54
CA ARG A 47 2.72 -10.45 -13.80
C ARG A 47 3.91 -11.40 -13.70
N ALA A 48 4.73 -11.27 -12.66
CA ALA A 48 5.89 -12.12 -12.41
C ALA A 48 5.49 -13.60 -12.30
N ARG A 49 4.43 -13.91 -11.54
CA ARG A 49 3.92 -15.27 -11.40
C ARG A 49 3.46 -15.86 -12.73
N ALA A 50 2.69 -15.10 -13.53
CA ALA A 50 2.22 -15.56 -14.82
C ALA A 50 3.39 -15.85 -15.76
N TYR A 51 4.35 -14.93 -15.85
CA TYR A 51 5.56 -15.09 -16.65
C TYR A 51 6.38 -16.32 -16.21
N ALA A 52 6.56 -16.51 -14.90
CA ALA A 52 7.35 -17.63 -14.37
C ALA A 52 6.76 -19.01 -14.68
N ILE A 53 5.43 -19.11 -14.84
CA ILE A 53 4.75 -20.35 -15.22
C ILE A 53 5.03 -20.69 -16.69
N GLU A 54 5.03 -19.69 -17.58
CA GLU A 54 5.12 -19.88 -19.03
C GLU A 54 6.57 -19.91 -19.54
N ARG A 55 7.47 -19.17 -18.89
CA ARG A 55 8.87 -19.04 -19.33
C ARG A 55 9.64 -20.34 -19.09
N VAL A 56 9.97 -21.06 -20.16
CA VAL A 56 10.81 -22.27 -20.09
C VAL A 56 12.29 -21.90 -20.17
N GLN A 57 13.07 -22.25 -19.14
CA GLN A 57 14.52 -22.08 -19.15
C GLN A 57 15.20 -23.03 -18.15
N GLY A 58 16.23 -23.75 -18.62
CA GLY A 58 17.00 -24.70 -17.80
C GLY A 58 16.21 -25.95 -17.39
N ARG A 59 16.88 -26.85 -16.66
CA ARG A 59 16.25 -28.04 -16.08
C ARG A 59 15.75 -27.68 -14.67
N THR A 60 14.45 -27.86 -14.43
CA THR A 60 13.83 -27.63 -13.13
C THR A 60 14.12 -28.81 -12.19
N LEU A 61 14.20 -28.52 -10.88
CA LEU A 61 14.30 -29.53 -9.83
C LEU A 61 12.93 -30.09 -9.43
N THR A 62 11.86 -29.39 -9.79
CA THR A 62 10.48 -29.79 -9.49
C THR A 62 9.93 -30.60 -10.66
N GLU A 63 9.57 -31.86 -10.41
CA GLU A 63 8.91 -32.70 -11.42
C GLU A 63 7.58 -32.07 -11.88
N GLY A 64 7.32 -32.10 -13.19
CA GLY A 64 6.10 -31.56 -13.80
C GLY A 64 6.08 -30.05 -14.08
N SER A 65 7.00 -29.25 -13.54
CA SER A 65 7.13 -27.83 -13.87
C SER A 65 8.09 -27.61 -15.03
N ARG A 66 7.59 -27.15 -16.18
CA ARG A 66 8.46 -26.75 -17.32
C ARG A 66 8.91 -25.29 -17.26
N GLY A 67 8.17 -24.43 -16.56
CA GLY A 67 8.50 -23.01 -16.39
C GLY A 67 9.57 -22.76 -15.32
N ILE A 68 10.17 -21.57 -15.34
CA ILE A 68 11.16 -21.12 -14.35
C ILE A 68 10.62 -21.09 -12.92
N ILE A 69 9.29 -21.12 -12.74
CA ILE A 69 8.64 -21.35 -11.44
C ILE A 69 9.07 -22.66 -10.77
N GLY A 70 9.67 -23.60 -11.49
CA GLY A 70 10.25 -24.81 -10.92
C GLY A 70 11.60 -24.62 -10.22
N HIS A 71 12.24 -23.46 -10.38
CA HIS A 71 13.52 -23.13 -9.75
C HIS A 71 13.34 -22.64 -8.31
N PRO A 72 14.13 -23.12 -7.33
CA PRO A 72 13.95 -22.75 -5.93
C PRO A 72 14.00 -21.24 -5.68
N ASP A 73 14.91 -20.52 -6.32
CA ASP A 73 15.06 -19.08 -6.09
C ASP A 73 13.89 -18.27 -6.66
N VAL A 74 13.37 -18.65 -7.84
CA VAL A 74 12.15 -18.04 -8.42
C VAL A 74 10.95 -18.27 -7.52
N ARG A 75 10.79 -19.48 -6.96
CA ARG A 75 9.70 -19.76 -5.98
C ARG A 75 9.86 -18.94 -4.71
N ARG A 76 11.08 -18.80 -4.19
CA ARG A 76 11.39 -17.99 -3.01
C ARG A 76 10.99 -16.54 -3.24
N MET A 77 11.41 -15.94 -4.36
CA MET A 77 11.05 -14.56 -4.73
C MET A 77 9.53 -14.40 -4.86
N LEU A 78 8.86 -15.27 -5.62
CA LEU A 78 7.41 -15.21 -5.79
C LEU A 78 6.64 -15.37 -4.47
N MET A 79 7.15 -16.19 -3.55
CA MET A 79 6.53 -16.37 -2.23
C MET A 79 6.72 -15.14 -1.34
N ASP A 80 7.91 -14.52 -1.36
CA ASP A 80 8.19 -13.30 -0.62
C ASP A 80 7.33 -12.14 -1.14
N MET A 81 7.24 -11.96 -2.47
CA MET A 81 6.32 -11.01 -3.11
C MET A 81 4.87 -11.23 -2.65
N LYS A 82 4.36 -12.47 -2.73
CA LYS A 82 2.98 -12.81 -2.33
C LYS A 82 2.74 -12.46 -0.86
N ALA A 83 3.60 -12.93 0.03
CA ALA A 83 3.44 -12.77 1.47
C ALA A 83 3.42 -11.29 1.87
N ARG A 84 4.33 -10.49 1.31
CA ARG A 84 4.37 -9.04 1.56
C ARG A 84 3.11 -8.34 1.06
N VAL A 85 2.66 -8.66 -0.15
CA VAL A 85 1.44 -8.04 -0.71
C VAL A 85 0.21 -8.36 0.12
N GLU A 86 0.05 -9.60 0.56
CA GLU A 86 -1.09 -10.01 1.39
C GLU A 86 -1.05 -9.36 2.79
N ALA A 87 0.14 -9.27 3.38
CA ALA A 87 0.33 -8.57 4.66
C ALA A 87 0.03 -7.07 4.55
N MET A 88 0.55 -6.40 3.51
CA MET A 88 0.26 -4.99 3.24
C MET A 88 -1.23 -4.72 3.05
N ARG A 89 -1.92 -5.56 2.25
CA ARG A 89 -3.37 -5.46 2.04
C ARG A 89 -4.15 -5.59 3.34
N SER A 90 -3.79 -6.57 4.16
CA SER A 90 -4.45 -6.84 5.44
C SER A 90 -4.29 -5.66 6.39
N LEU A 91 -3.08 -5.10 6.48
CA LEU A 91 -2.80 -3.93 7.32
C LEU A 91 -3.55 -2.68 6.84
N ALA A 92 -3.55 -2.41 5.53
CA ALA A 92 -4.23 -1.26 4.95
C ALA A 92 -5.75 -1.30 5.19
N TYR A 93 -6.38 -2.47 5.00
CA TYR A 93 -7.81 -2.64 5.25
C TYR A 93 -8.16 -2.61 6.73
N TYR A 94 -7.30 -3.14 7.60
CA TYR A 94 -7.47 -3.00 9.03
C TYR A 94 -7.44 -1.53 9.45
N ALA A 95 -6.44 -0.75 9.00
CA ALA A 95 -6.35 0.68 9.27
C ALA A 95 -7.57 1.46 8.73
N ALA A 96 -8.05 1.12 7.53
CA ALA A 96 -9.27 1.72 6.96
C ALA A 96 -10.50 1.44 7.83
N GLY A 97 -10.69 0.20 8.29
CA GLY A 97 -11.79 -0.14 9.18
C GLY A 97 -11.72 0.58 10.53
N GLN A 98 -10.51 0.82 11.07
CA GLN A 98 -10.34 1.63 12.28
C GLN A 98 -10.69 3.11 12.03
N MET A 99 -10.42 3.61 10.81
CA MET A 99 -10.78 4.98 10.43
C MET A 99 -12.29 5.19 10.42
N ASP A 100 -13.05 4.26 9.85
CA ASP A 100 -14.51 4.30 9.85
C ASP A 100 -15.08 4.24 11.29
N ARG A 101 -14.51 3.37 12.13
CA ARG A 101 -14.91 3.24 13.55
C ARG A 101 -14.59 4.49 14.34
N ALA A 102 -13.42 5.10 14.14
CA ALA A 102 -13.03 6.34 14.79
C ALA A 102 -14.00 7.48 14.44
N HIS A 103 -14.47 7.51 13.19
CA HIS A 103 -15.38 8.55 12.71
C HIS A 103 -16.83 8.34 13.18
N GLY A 104 -17.35 7.11 13.10
CA GLY A 104 -18.80 6.87 13.12
C GLY A 104 -19.32 5.85 14.14
N HIS A 105 -18.47 5.21 14.96
CA HIS A 105 -18.96 4.22 15.91
C HIS A 105 -19.84 4.86 16.99
N THR A 106 -20.90 4.18 17.43
CA THR A 106 -21.88 4.73 18.41
C THR A 106 -21.25 4.92 19.80
N ASP A 107 -20.46 3.95 20.26
CA ASP A 107 -19.70 4.02 21.51
C ASP A 107 -18.47 4.96 21.40
N ALA A 108 -18.41 5.96 22.28
CA ALA A 108 -17.32 6.93 22.37
C ALA A 108 -15.96 6.31 22.74
N THR A 109 -15.94 5.27 23.57
CA THR A 109 -14.72 4.57 23.96
C THR A 109 -14.12 3.86 22.75
N VAL A 110 -14.96 3.21 21.95
CA VAL A 110 -14.52 2.55 20.71
C VAL A 110 -14.00 3.57 19.71
N ARG A 111 -14.64 4.75 19.56
CA ARG A 111 -14.11 5.81 18.70
C ARG A 111 -12.72 6.25 19.13
N GLN A 112 -12.51 6.47 20.43
CA GLN A 112 -11.20 6.90 20.96
C GLN A 112 -10.12 5.84 20.74
N GLN A 113 -10.41 4.57 21.02
CA GLN A 113 -9.47 3.46 20.81
C GLN A 113 -9.14 3.29 19.31
N SER A 114 -10.15 3.39 18.46
CA SER A 114 -9.98 3.29 17.01
C SER A 114 -9.14 4.45 16.48
N GLN A 115 -9.35 5.67 16.97
CA GLN A 115 -8.55 6.84 16.61
C GLN A 115 -7.08 6.65 17.00
N ALA A 116 -6.80 6.13 18.20
CA ALA A 116 -5.43 5.82 18.62
C ALA A 116 -4.76 4.80 17.68
N MET A 117 -5.53 3.82 17.20
CA MET A 117 -5.04 2.84 16.22
C MET A 117 -4.80 3.48 14.85
N VAL A 118 -5.66 4.39 14.40
CA VAL A 118 -5.46 5.15 13.15
C VAL A 118 -4.19 5.98 13.22
N ASP A 119 -3.99 6.72 14.31
CA ASP A 119 -2.83 7.59 14.49
C ASP A 119 -1.51 6.80 14.49
N LEU A 120 -1.55 5.56 15.01
CA LEU A 120 -0.43 4.63 14.96
C LEU A 120 -0.22 4.03 13.56
N LEU A 121 -1.28 3.55 12.91
CA LEU A 121 -1.15 2.70 11.71
C LEU A 121 -1.05 3.48 10.41
N ILE A 122 -1.64 4.67 10.29
CA ILE A 122 -1.54 5.50 9.09
C ILE A 122 -0.08 5.70 8.64
N PRO A 123 0.88 6.10 9.50
CA PRO A 123 2.27 6.24 9.08
C PRO A 123 2.92 4.90 8.73
N VAL A 124 2.52 3.79 9.37
CA VAL A 124 3.01 2.45 9.02
C VAL A 124 2.51 2.05 7.63
N VAL A 125 1.21 2.18 7.35
CA VAL A 125 0.63 1.88 6.03
C VAL A 125 1.27 2.75 4.96
N LYS A 126 1.39 4.06 5.19
CA LYS A 126 2.05 4.93 4.22
C LYS A 126 3.50 4.50 4.02
N GLY A 127 4.30 4.47 5.08
CA GLY A 127 5.75 4.27 4.98
C GLY A 127 6.13 2.87 4.55
N TRP A 128 5.67 1.86 5.30
CA TRP A 128 6.03 0.47 5.05
C TRP A 128 5.51 -0.04 3.72
N CYS A 129 4.25 0.26 3.34
CA CYS A 129 3.74 -0.22 2.06
C CYS A 129 4.44 0.42 0.88
N THR A 130 4.77 1.73 0.92
CA THR A 130 5.45 2.38 -0.21
C THR A 130 6.90 1.93 -0.36
N GLU A 131 7.63 1.71 0.75
CA GLU A 131 9.01 1.21 0.71
C GLU A 131 9.06 -0.26 0.29
N THR A 132 8.18 -1.09 0.85
CA THR A 132 8.07 -2.52 0.49
C THR A 132 7.66 -2.67 -0.98
N ALA A 133 6.83 -1.77 -1.51
CA ALA A 133 6.46 -1.80 -2.92
C ALA A 133 7.66 -1.68 -3.85
N GLN A 134 8.68 -0.87 -3.52
CA GLN A 134 9.90 -0.78 -4.31
C GLN A 134 10.61 -2.14 -4.40
N GLN A 135 10.70 -2.84 -3.27
CA GLN A 135 11.34 -4.17 -3.19
C GLN A 135 10.54 -5.22 -3.98
N VAL A 136 9.22 -5.29 -3.76
CA VAL A 136 8.36 -6.25 -4.46
C VAL A 136 8.38 -6.01 -5.98
N VAL A 137 8.35 -4.75 -6.42
CA VAL A 137 8.42 -4.44 -7.86
C VAL A 137 9.79 -4.81 -8.43
N ALA A 138 10.89 -4.56 -7.70
CA ALA A 138 12.23 -4.95 -8.13
C ALA A 138 12.34 -6.48 -8.28
N ASP A 139 11.84 -7.25 -7.31
CA ASP A 139 11.78 -8.71 -7.41
C ASP A 139 10.91 -9.16 -8.59
N GLY A 140 9.82 -8.44 -8.87
CA GLY A 140 8.96 -8.72 -10.02
C GLY A 140 9.63 -8.48 -11.38
N VAL A 141 10.64 -7.62 -11.46
CA VAL A 141 11.49 -7.43 -12.65
C VAL A 141 12.58 -8.51 -12.71
N GLN A 142 13.07 -8.96 -11.56
CA GLN A 142 14.09 -10.01 -11.47
C GLN A 142 13.58 -11.39 -11.91
N VAL A 143 12.29 -11.68 -11.69
CA VAL A 143 11.58 -12.90 -12.13
C VAL A 143 11.35 -12.92 -13.64
#